data_AF-A0A2M7NVU8-F1
#
_entry.id   AF-A0A2M7NVU8-F1
#
_cell.length_a   1.000
_cell.length_b   1.000
_cell.length_c   1.000
_cell.angle_alpha   90.00
_cell.angle_beta   90.00
_cell.angle_gamma   90.00
#
_symmetry.space_group_name_H-M   'P 1'
#
loop_
_entity.id
_entity.type
_entity.pdbx_description
1 polymer ?
#
loop_
_entity_poly.entity_id
_entity_poly.type
_entity_poly.pdbx_seq_one_letter_code
_entity_poly.pdbx_strand_id
1 'polypeptide(L)'
;VRRAISRAIDKKAIVDAVLLGYGGQLHSNYPPSSWAYNPDVEKFGYDPARAMALLDEAGWKDSDGDGWRDRNGRKFAFTLLTNQGNKTREEAATIIQSQLKDVGIEVSIRILEWATLINRHIDRRDFDAVVLGWSLAVDPDCYSLWHSSEARAGGFNFVSYKNPEVDALIEKGRMSFDREERKMIYGRIQELIAGDQPYCFLYAPDSLTVVASRFRGIEPTRAGISHNFLKWYVPEDLIKYK
;
A
#
# COMPACT_ATOMS: atom_id res chain seq x y z
N VAL A 1 -12.88 -13.28 1.37
CA VAL A 1 -11.75 -13.38 0.41
C VAL A 1 -10.66 -12.32 0.64
N ARG A 2 -10.86 -11.01 0.39
CA ARG A 2 -9.78 -10.00 0.59
C ARG A 2 -9.18 -10.02 2.01
N ARG A 3 -10.04 -10.09 3.04
CA ARG A 3 -9.62 -10.28 4.44
C ARG A 3 -8.75 -11.53 4.65
N ALA A 4 -9.03 -12.64 3.95
CA ALA A 4 -8.21 -13.84 4.02
C ALA A 4 -6.82 -13.62 3.42
N ILE A 5 -6.76 -13.00 2.23
CA ILE A 5 -5.49 -12.64 1.57
C ILE A 5 -4.64 -11.77 2.51
N SER A 6 -5.23 -10.76 3.15
CA SER A 6 -4.49 -9.91 4.10
C SER A 6 -4.01 -10.64 5.35
N ARG A 7 -4.73 -11.66 5.82
CA ARG A 7 -4.29 -12.53 6.93
C ARG A 7 -3.21 -13.53 6.49
N ALA A 8 -3.19 -13.93 5.23
CA ALA A 8 -2.18 -14.83 4.69
C ALA A 8 -0.83 -14.15 4.43
N ILE A 9 -0.75 -12.82 4.41
CA ILE A 9 0.49 -12.09 4.09
C ILE A 9 1.19 -11.62 5.38
N ASP A 10 2.41 -12.09 5.60
CA ASP A 10 3.27 -11.61 6.69
C ASP A 10 3.97 -10.31 6.28
N LYS A 11 3.31 -9.20 6.61
CA LYS A 11 3.82 -7.84 6.38
C LYS A 11 5.13 -7.58 7.11
N LYS A 12 5.34 -8.19 8.28
CA LYS A 12 6.57 -8.01 9.04
C LYS A 12 7.73 -8.71 8.34
N ALA A 13 7.52 -9.95 7.89
CA ALA A 13 8.52 -10.67 7.11
C ALA A 13 8.94 -9.90 5.84
N ILE A 14 7.98 -9.26 5.16
CA ILE A 14 8.29 -8.40 4.00
C ILE A 14 9.14 -7.19 4.42
N VAL A 15 8.78 -6.49 5.48
CA VAL A 15 9.57 -5.34 5.98
C VAL A 15 10.99 -5.77 6.37
N ASP A 16 11.12 -6.88 7.09
CA ASP A 16 12.43 -7.37 7.55
C ASP A 16 13.30 -7.84 6.37
N ALA A 17 12.74 -8.63 5.45
CA ALA A 17 13.50 -9.24 4.36
C ALA A 17 13.82 -8.26 3.22
N VAL A 18 12.86 -7.40 2.87
CA VAL A 18 12.94 -6.54 1.68
C VAL A 18 13.43 -5.13 2.04
N LEU A 19 13.01 -4.59 3.19
CA LEU A 19 13.40 -3.25 3.64
C LEU A 19 14.55 -3.29 4.67
N LEU A 20 15.06 -4.47 5.03
CA LEU A 20 16.10 -4.64 6.05
C LEU A 20 15.70 -4.02 7.41
N GLY A 21 14.40 -4.02 7.71
CA GLY A 21 13.83 -3.41 8.92
C GLY A 21 13.56 -1.91 8.83
N TYR A 22 13.88 -1.23 7.71
CA TYR A 22 13.66 0.21 7.52
C TYR A 22 12.27 0.53 6.96
N GLY A 23 11.27 0.40 7.82
CA GLY A 23 9.90 0.79 7.52
C GLY A 23 8.91 0.29 8.57
N GLY A 24 7.66 0.72 8.44
CA GLY A 24 6.56 0.32 9.31
C GLY A 24 5.46 -0.44 8.57
N GLN A 25 4.81 -1.40 9.25
CA GLN A 25 3.61 -2.06 8.73
C GLN A 25 2.48 -1.05 8.57
N LEU A 26 1.67 -1.20 7.51
CA LEU A 26 0.46 -0.41 7.31
C LEU A 26 -0.80 -1.23 7.55
N HIS A 27 -1.79 -0.58 8.16
CA HIS A 27 -3.09 -1.17 8.46
C HIS A 27 -4.26 -0.40 7.84
N SER A 28 -4.01 0.83 7.37
CA SER A 28 -4.97 1.66 6.64
C SER A 28 -4.23 2.63 5.72
N ASN A 29 -4.94 3.61 5.14
CA ASN A 29 -4.47 4.48 4.07
C ASN A 29 -3.49 5.59 4.49
N TYR A 30 -3.23 5.80 5.79
CA TYR A 30 -2.23 6.76 6.26
C TYR A 30 -1.05 6.11 6.97
N PRO A 31 0.18 6.59 6.71
CA PRO A 31 1.35 6.16 7.47
C PRO A 31 1.40 6.80 8.86
N PRO A 32 2.14 6.21 9.81
CA PRO A 32 2.33 6.77 11.15
C PRO A 32 2.88 8.20 11.19
N SER A 33 3.55 8.64 10.13
CA SER A 33 4.05 10.02 10.02
C SER A 33 2.95 11.05 9.77
N SER A 34 1.75 10.64 9.35
CA SER A 34 0.61 11.53 9.13
C SER A 34 0.00 12.01 10.44
N TRP A 35 -0.38 13.29 10.51
CA TRP A 35 -1.10 13.81 11.68
C TRP A 35 -2.53 13.27 11.79
N ALA A 36 -3.07 12.76 10.69
CA ALA A 36 -4.38 12.11 10.64
C ALA A 36 -4.30 10.61 10.93
N TYR A 37 -3.12 10.05 11.24
CA TYR A 37 -2.95 8.62 11.49
C TYR A 37 -3.81 8.14 12.66
N ASN A 38 -4.54 7.03 12.45
CA ASN A 38 -5.29 6.33 13.47
C ASN A 38 -4.63 4.97 13.79
N PRO A 39 -4.00 4.79 14.96
CA PRO A 39 -3.34 3.53 15.34
C PRO A 39 -4.31 2.40 15.74
N ASP A 40 -5.59 2.73 15.96
CA ASP A 40 -6.58 1.85 16.58
C ASP A 40 -7.50 1.14 15.58
N VAL A 41 -7.19 1.25 14.28
CA VAL A 41 -7.89 0.51 13.22
C VAL A 41 -7.68 -1.00 13.34
N GLU A 42 -8.60 -1.79 12.77
CA GLU A 42 -8.48 -3.24 12.73
C GLU A 42 -7.16 -3.66 12.04
N LYS A 43 -6.32 -4.39 12.77
CA LYS A 43 -5.05 -4.91 12.27
C LYS A 43 -5.26 -6.33 11.74
N PHE A 44 -5.31 -6.46 10.42
CA PHE A 44 -5.24 -7.76 9.74
C PHE A 44 -3.80 -8.29 9.79
N GLY A 45 -3.39 -8.77 10.98
CA GLY A 45 -2.09 -9.40 11.21
C GLY A 45 -2.00 -10.80 10.60
N TYR A 46 -0.77 -11.28 10.41
CA TYR A 46 -0.47 -12.58 9.82
C TYR A 46 -1.09 -13.72 10.63
N ASP A 47 -1.98 -14.47 10.00
CA ASP A 47 -2.69 -15.63 10.53
C ASP A 47 -3.17 -16.52 9.37
N PRO A 48 -2.31 -17.40 8.82
CA PRO A 48 -2.66 -18.31 7.74
C PRO A 48 -3.82 -19.25 8.09
N ALA A 49 -3.95 -19.66 9.35
CA ALA A 49 -5.03 -20.53 9.79
C ALA A 49 -6.38 -19.81 9.68
N ARG A 50 -6.47 -18.56 10.14
CA ARG A 50 -7.67 -17.74 9.96
C ARG A 50 -7.90 -17.39 8.50
N ALA A 51 -6.86 -17.19 7.69
CA ALA A 51 -7.00 -17.00 6.25
C ALA A 51 -7.68 -18.21 5.59
N MET A 52 -7.22 -19.42 5.88
CA MET A 52 -7.83 -20.67 5.39
C MET A 52 -9.29 -20.80 5.81
N ALA A 53 -9.61 -20.55 7.09
CA ALA A 53 -10.99 -20.59 7.58
C ALA A 53 -11.89 -19.57 6.85
N LEU A 54 -11.41 -18.34 6.63
CA LEU A 54 -12.13 -17.31 5.87
C LEU A 54 -12.32 -17.66 4.39
N LEU A 55 -11.41 -18.46 3.82
CA LEU A 55 -11.55 -19.00 2.45
C LEU A 55 -12.60 -20.12 2.42
N ASP A 56 -12.58 -21.02 3.41
CA ASP A 56 -13.58 -22.08 3.58
C ASP A 56 -14.99 -21.50 3.76
N GLU A 57 -15.15 -20.50 4.64
CA GLU A 57 -16.39 -19.73 4.85
C GLU A 57 -16.88 -19.08 3.55
N ALA A 58 -15.96 -18.67 2.66
CA ALA A 58 -16.25 -18.10 1.35
C ALA A 58 -16.44 -19.17 0.25
N GLY A 59 -16.41 -20.46 0.58
CA GLY A 59 -16.61 -21.57 -0.35
C GLY A 59 -15.42 -21.90 -1.25
N TRP A 60 -14.22 -21.44 -0.90
CA TRP A 60 -12.97 -21.82 -1.58
C TRP A 60 -12.33 -22.98 -0.84
N LYS A 61 -12.32 -24.17 -1.44
CA LYS A 61 -11.77 -25.40 -0.83
C LYS A 61 -11.01 -26.18 -1.88
N ASP A 62 -9.93 -26.84 -1.48
CA ASP A 62 -9.26 -27.81 -2.34
C ASP A 62 -10.22 -28.99 -2.59
N SER A 63 -10.70 -29.11 -3.83
CA SER A 63 -11.75 -30.06 -4.19
C SER A 63 -11.24 -31.32 -4.88
N ASP A 64 -10.00 -31.29 -5.38
CA ASP A 64 -9.38 -32.38 -6.14
C ASP A 64 -8.05 -32.89 -5.53
N GLY A 65 -7.59 -32.27 -4.44
CA GLY A 65 -6.40 -32.65 -3.69
C GLY A 65 -5.10 -32.17 -4.33
N ASP A 66 -5.13 -31.21 -5.26
CA ASP A 66 -3.95 -30.70 -5.96
C ASP A 66 -3.19 -29.61 -5.16
N GLY A 67 -3.69 -29.25 -3.98
CA GLY A 67 -3.11 -28.25 -3.08
C GLY A 67 -3.58 -26.81 -3.37
N TRP A 68 -4.40 -26.60 -4.39
CA TRP A 68 -5.01 -25.31 -4.70
C TRP A 68 -6.50 -25.31 -4.34
N ARG A 69 -7.02 -24.16 -3.93
CA ARG A 69 -8.44 -24.02 -3.59
C ARG A 69 -9.26 -23.80 -4.84
N ASP A 70 -10.42 -24.43 -4.91
CA ASP A 70 -11.39 -24.27 -5.98
C ASP A 70 -12.72 -23.72 -5.48
N ARG A 71 -13.45 -23.10 -6.41
CA ARG A 71 -14.85 -22.77 -6.24
C ARG A 71 -15.56 -22.83 -7.58
N ASN A 72 -16.66 -23.58 -7.65
CA ASN A 72 -17.47 -23.75 -8.87
C ASN A 72 -16.65 -24.23 -10.09
N GLY A 73 -15.74 -25.19 -9.87
CA GLY A 73 -14.88 -25.74 -10.93
C GLY A 73 -13.81 -24.78 -11.44
N ARG A 74 -13.51 -23.71 -10.69
CA ARG A 74 -12.43 -22.77 -10.98
C ARG A 74 -11.45 -22.75 -9.84
N LYS A 75 -10.18 -22.96 -10.17
CA LYS A 75 -9.04 -22.76 -9.27
C LYS A 75 -8.93 -21.31 -8.84
N PHE A 76 -8.53 -21.09 -7.60
CA PHE A 76 -8.19 -19.76 -7.09
C PHE A 76 -6.82 -19.37 -7.62
N ALA A 77 -6.79 -18.88 -8.85
CA ALA A 77 -5.61 -18.37 -9.51
C ALA A 77 -5.78 -16.91 -9.94
N PHE A 78 -4.72 -16.11 -9.83
CA PHE A 78 -4.70 -14.75 -10.38
C PHE A 78 -3.29 -14.26 -10.74
N THR A 79 -3.22 -13.18 -11.52
CA THR A 79 -1.96 -12.53 -11.87
C THR A 79 -1.67 -11.35 -10.93
N LEU A 80 -0.47 -11.33 -10.34
CA LEU A 80 0.03 -10.21 -9.54
C LEU A 80 1.00 -9.36 -10.37
N LEU A 81 0.59 -8.14 -10.69
CA LEU A 81 1.41 -7.20 -11.44
C LEU A 81 2.36 -6.41 -10.54
N THR A 82 3.54 -6.08 -11.05
CA THR A 82 4.37 -4.99 -10.52
C THR A 82 5.27 -4.38 -11.60
N ASN A 83 6.03 -3.35 -11.26
CA ASN A 83 6.85 -2.62 -12.22
C ASN A 83 8.33 -3.03 -12.18
N GLN A 84 8.90 -3.14 -13.38
CA GLN A 84 10.31 -3.40 -13.61
C GLN A 84 11.19 -2.32 -12.97
N GLY A 85 12.33 -2.73 -12.43
CA GLY A 85 13.34 -1.83 -11.89
C GLY A 85 13.09 -1.43 -10.44
N ASN A 86 12.01 -1.91 -9.83
CA ASN A 86 11.77 -1.76 -8.40
C ASN A 86 11.92 -3.11 -7.69
N LYS A 87 13.18 -3.45 -7.36
CA LYS A 87 13.53 -4.73 -6.72
C LYS A 87 12.75 -5.00 -5.44
N THR A 88 12.53 -3.96 -4.62
CA THR A 88 11.71 -4.05 -3.41
C THR A 88 10.30 -4.59 -3.71
N ARG A 89 9.64 -4.13 -4.77
CA ARG A 89 8.31 -4.64 -5.15
C ARG A 89 8.37 -6.05 -5.74
N GLU A 90 9.41 -6.37 -6.51
CA GLU A 90 9.62 -7.69 -7.10
C GLU A 90 9.84 -8.76 -6.02
N GLU A 91 10.66 -8.46 -5.01
CA GLU A 91 10.91 -9.33 -3.85
C GLU A 91 9.66 -9.47 -2.98
N ALA A 92 8.96 -8.36 -2.68
CA ALA A 92 7.69 -8.42 -1.96
C ALA A 92 6.64 -9.28 -2.69
N ALA A 93 6.53 -9.16 -4.02
CA ALA A 93 5.63 -10.00 -4.81
C ALA A 93 5.98 -11.49 -4.72
N THR A 94 7.27 -11.83 -4.69
CA THR A 94 7.75 -13.22 -4.53
C THR A 94 7.40 -13.79 -3.16
N ILE A 95 7.57 -13.00 -2.09
CA ILE A 95 7.16 -13.40 -0.74
C ILE A 95 5.65 -13.61 -0.67
N ILE A 96 4.87 -12.68 -1.23
CA ILE A 96 3.41 -12.77 -1.29
C ILE A 96 2.97 -14.03 -2.05
N GLN A 97 3.57 -14.33 -3.21
CA GLN A 97 3.28 -15.54 -3.97
C GLN A 97 3.52 -16.80 -3.14
N SER A 98 4.66 -16.88 -2.43
CA SER A 98 4.97 -18.02 -1.56
C SER A 98 3.96 -18.16 -0.43
N GLN A 99 3.61 -17.07 0.25
CA GLN A 99 2.68 -17.11 1.39
C GLN A 99 1.24 -17.42 0.96
N LEU A 100 0.83 -16.96 -0.22
CA LEU A 100 -0.49 -17.27 -0.78
C LEU A 100 -0.58 -18.72 -1.26
N LYS A 101 0.53 -19.30 -1.73
CA LYS A 101 0.62 -20.73 -2.01
C LYS A 101 0.33 -21.58 -0.76
N ASP A 102 0.85 -21.19 0.40
CA ASP A 102 0.64 -21.94 1.67
C ASP A 102 -0.84 -22.00 2.11
N VAL A 103 -1.68 -21.10 1.58
CA VAL A 103 -3.14 -21.12 1.81
C VAL A 103 -3.93 -21.58 0.60
N GLY A 104 -3.26 -22.16 -0.41
CA GLY A 104 -3.88 -22.74 -1.60
C GLY A 104 -4.36 -21.73 -2.64
N ILE A 105 -3.66 -20.60 -2.79
CA ILE A 105 -3.97 -19.57 -3.81
C ILE A 105 -2.81 -19.50 -4.80
N GLU A 106 -3.09 -19.77 -6.08
CA GLU A 106 -2.10 -19.72 -7.15
C GLU A 106 -1.90 -18.29 -7.64
N VAL A 107 -0.66 -17.80 -7.61
CA VAL A 107 -0.33 -16.44 -8.03
C VAL A 107 0.73 -16.49 -9.11
N SER A 108 0.47 -15.86 -10.25
CA SER A 108 1.45 -15.65 -11.33
C SER A 108 1.99 -14.22 -11.28
N ILE A 109 3.27 -14.03 -11.03
CA ILE A 109 3.88 -12.70 -11.01
C ILE A 109 4.18 -12.25 -12.44
N ARG A 110 3.79 -11.02 -12.79
CA ARG A 110 4.20 -10.37 -14.04
C ARG A 110 4.82 -9.01 -13.76
N ILE A 111 6.06 -8.86 -14.19
CA ILE A 111 6.83 -7.63 -14.07
C ILE A 111 6.74 -6.88 -15.40
N LEU A 112 6.30 -5.63 -15.37
CA LEU A 112 6.05 -4.82 -16.57
C LEU A 112 6.84 -3.52 -16.53
N GLU A 113 7.21 -2.98 -17.69
CA GLU A 113 7.72 -1.61 -17.79
C GLU A 113 6.66 -0.62 -17.24
N TRP A 114 7.10 0.46 -16.59
CA TRP A 114 6.23 1.38 -15.84
C TRP A 114 5.09 1.98 -16.68
N ALA A 115 5.39 2.56 -17.84
CA ALA A 115 4.37 3.16 -18.70
C ALA A 115 3.37 2.10 -19.20
N THR A 116 3.84 0.88 -19.45
CA THR A 116 2.97 -0.25 -19.80
C THR A 116 2.06 -0.63 -18.64
N LEU A 117 2.59 -0.77 -17.42
CA LEU A 117 1.80 -1.07 -16.22
C LEU A 117 0.70 -0.01 -16.03
N ILE A 118 1.05 1.27 -16.03
CA ILE A 118 0.09 2.35 -15.79
C ILE A 118 -0.95 2.44 -16.92
N ASN A 119 -0.50 2.67 -18.16
CA ASN A 119 -1.41 3.03 -19.25
C ASN A 119 -2.25 1.85 -19.77
N ARG A 120 -1.72 0.62 -19.70
CA ARG A 120 -2.43 -0.57 -20.23
C ARG A 120 -3.19 -1.34 -19.16
N HIS A 121 -2.69 -1.38 -17.93
CA HIS A 121 -3.31 -2.20 -16.88
C HIS A 121 -4.03 -1.34 -15.85
N ILE A 122 -3.37 -0.35 -15.24
CA ILE A 122 -3.96 0.42 -14.13
C ILE A 122 -5.07 1.36 -14.62
N ASP A 123 -4.79 2.22 -15.59
CA ASP A 123 -5.76 3.21 -16.08
C ASP A 123 -6.98 2.57 -16.76
N ARG A 124 -6.76 1.40 -17.37
CA ARG A 124 -7.79 0.58 -18.04
C ARG A 124 -8.46 -0.43 -17.11
N ARG A 125 -7.95 -0.60 -15.88
CA ARG A 125 -8.46 -1.56 -14.89
C ARG A 125 -8.43 -3.02 -15.38
N ASP A 126 -7.39 -3.35 -16.14
CA ASP A 126 -7.15 -4.67 -16.70
C ASP A 126 -6.07 -5.40 -15.88
N PHE A 127 -6.43 -5.78 -14.64
CA PHE A 127 -5.56 -6.53 -13.73
C PHE A 127 -6.38 -7.21 -12.63
N ASP A 128 -5.87 -8.33 -12.10
CA ASP A 128 -6.46 -8.98 -10.93
C ASP A 128 -5.95 -8.36 -9.62
N ALA A 129 -4.62 -8.23 -9.52
CA ALA A 129 -3.92 -7.64 -8.38
C ALA A 129 -2.64 -6.91 -8.82
N VAL A 130 -2.20 -5.94 -8.01
CA VAL A 130 -0.96 -5.19 -8.25
C VAL A 130 -0.25 -4.87 -6.93
N VAL A 131 1.08 -5.04 -6.92
CA VAL A 131 1.95 -4.43 -5.90
C VAL A 131 2.40 -3.06 -6.42
N LEU A 132 1.90 -2.00 -5.80
CA LEU A 132 2.18 -0.61 -6.13
C LEU A 132 2.42 0.21 -4.85
N GLY A 133 2.67 1.51 -5.01
CA GLY A 133 2.79 2.41 -3.88
C GLY A 133 2.36 3.83 -4.24
N TRP A 134 1.97 4.59 -3.23
CA TRP A 134 1.53 5.96 -3.35
C TRP A 134 2.55 6.92 -2.72
N SER A 135 2.83 8.01 -3.42
CA SER A 135 3.48 9.19 -2.84
C SER A 135 2.37 10.14 -2.37
N LEU A 136 2.08 10.14 -1.08
CA LEU A 136 0.97 10.91 -0.51
C LEU A 136 1.36 12.38 -0.31
N ALA A 137 0.38 13.28 -0.43
CA ALA A 137 0.54 14.68 -0.10
C ALA A 137 0.74 14.90 1.41
N VAL A 138 1.28 16.06 1.79
CA VAL A 138 1.45 16.45 3.20
C VAL A 138 0.10 16.67 3.89
N ASP A 139 -0.86 17.26 3.17
CA ASP A 139 -2.25 17.30 3.60
C ASP A 139 -2.94 15.96 3.27
N PRO A 140 -3.60 15.31 4.25
CA PRO A 140 -4.20 14.00 4.10
C PRO A 140 -5.60 14.09 3.44
N ASP A 141 -5.71 14.75 2.29
CA ASP A 141 -6.91 14.62 1.46
C ASP A 141 -6.86 13.29 0.70
N CYS A 142 -7.80 12.40 1.02
CA CYS A 142 -7.93 11.06 0.46
C CYS A 142 -8.87 10.97 -0.75
N TYR A 143 -9.48 12.07 -1.21
CA TYR A 143 -10.55 12.06 -2.22
C TYR A 143 -10.16 11.31 -3.51
N SER A 144 -9.00 11.64 -4.08
CA SER A 144 -8.54 11.08 -5.36
C SER A 144 -8.42 9.55 -5.35
N LEU A 145 -8.05 8.98 -4.20
CA LEU A 145 -7.76 7.55 -4.05
C LEU A 145 -8.99 6.74 -3.62
N TRP A 146 -9.90 7.35 -2.86
CA TRP A 146 -10.89 6.60 -2.08
C TRP A 146 -12.34 6.99 -2.33
N HIS A 147 -12.61 8.16 -2.91
CA HIS A 147 -13.97 8.57 -3.23
C HIS A 147 -14.52 7.75 -4.42
N SER A 148 -15.80 7.37 -4.36
CA SER A 148 -16.44 6.53 -5.38
C SER A 148 -16.51 7.19 -6.75
N SER A 149 -16.53 8.52 -6.83
CA SER A 149 -16.49 9.27 -8.11
C SER A 149 -15.18 9.09 -8.87
N GLU A 150 -14.10 8.78 -8.15
CA GLU A 150 -12.78 8.52 -8.75
C GLU A 150 -12.64 7.06 -9.20
N ALA A 151 -13.66 6.22 -8.96
CA ALA A 151 -13.80 4.90 -9.54
C ALA A 151 -14.23 4.97 -11.03
N ARG A 152 -13.54 5.80 -11.82
CA ARG A 152 -13.70 6.00 -13.27
C ARG A 152 -12.38 5.74 -14.03
N ALA A 153 -12.45 5.61 -15.35
CA ALA A 153 -11.26 5.46 -16.19
C ALA A 153 -10.29 6.65 -15.97
N GLY A 154 -9.00 6.36 -15.76
CA GLY A 154 -7.96 7.35 -15.43
C GLY A 154 -8.03 7.96 -14.02
N GLY A 155 -9.01 7.59 -13.19
CA GLY A 155 -9.07 8.00 -11.78
C GLY A 155 -8.19 7.11 -10.90
N PHE A 156 -7.67 7.65 -9.79
CA PHE A 156 -6.72 6.94 -8.94
C PHE A 156 -7.35 5.89 -8.02
N ASN A 157 -8.68 5.88 -7.88
CA ASN A 157 -9.42 4.75 -7.30
C ASN A 157 -9.56 3.62 -8.36
N PHE A 158 -8.43 3.06 -8.77
CA PHE A 158 -8.35 2.04 -9.81
C PHE A 158 -8.82 0.65 -9.34
N VAL A 159 -8.94 0.42 -8.02
CA VAL A 159 -9.53 -0.80 -7.45
C VAL A 159 -11.06 -0.76 -7.38
N SER A 160 -11.67 0.33 -7.86
CA SER A 160 -13.12 0.50 -7.90
C SER A 160 -13.78 0.39 -6.52
N TYR A 161 -13.09 0.82 -5.46
CA TYR A 161 -13.66 0.84 -4.12
C TYR A 161 -14.80 1.86 -4.05
N LYS A 162 -15.91 1.49 -3.43
CA LYS A 162 -17.07 2.37 -3.25
C LYS A 162 -17.69 2.13 -1.88
N ASN A 163 -17.76 3.17 -1.07
CA ASN A 163 -18.42 3.14 0.23
C ASN A 163 -19.06 4.52 0.48
N PRO A 164 -20.41 4.63 0.50
CA PRO A 164 -21.10 5.91 0.67
C PRO A 164 -20.79 6.62 1.99
N GLU A 165 -20.50 5.88 3.07
CA GLU A 165 -20.09 6.47 4.35
C GLU A 165 -18.70 7.11 4.22
N VAL A 166 -17.77 6.42 3.54
CA VAL A 166 -16.45 6.99 3.23
C VAL A 166 -16.59 8.23 2.36
N ASP A 167 -17.41 8.20 1.31
CA ASP A 167 -17.64 9.35 0.43
C ASP A 167 -18.09 10.59 1.22
N ALA A 168 -19.15 10.44 2.02
CA ALA A 168 -19.68 11.53 2.85
C ALA A 168 -18.66 12.06 3.87
N LEU A 169 -17.87 11.18 4.48
CA LEU A 169 -16.83 11.57 5.42
C LEU A 169 -15.68 12.31 4.73
N ILE A 170 -15.27 11.88 3.53
CA ILE A 170 -14.25 12.60 2.75
C ILE A 170 -14.75 14.01 2.45
N GLU A 171 -15.97 14.16 1.95
CA GLU A 171 -16.56 15.47 1.64
C GLU A 171 -16.63 16.36 2.89
N LYS A 172 -17.10 15.81 4.02
CA LYS A 172 -17.14 16.52 5.30
C LYS A 172 -15.74 16.97 5.75
N GLY A 173 -14.74 16.09 5.67
CA GLY A 173 -13.37 16.40 6.08
C GLY A 173 -12.71 17.48 5.23
N ARG A 174 -13.12 17.62 3.97
CA ARG A 174 -12.63 18.68 3.06
C ARG A 174 -13.29 20.04 3.30
N MET A 175 -14.47 20.07 3.92
CA MET A 175 -15.19 21.31 4.26
C MET A 175 -14.81 21.88 5.63
N SER A 176 -14.09 21.14 6.48
CA SER A 176 -13.66 21.62 7.79
C SER A 176 -12.26 22.23 7.75
N PHE A 177 -12.08 23.35 8.45
CA PHE A 177 -10.78 23.98 8.70
C PHE A 177 -10.22 23.61 10.08
N ASP A 178 -11.01 22.96 10.94
CA ASP A 178 -10.58 22.52 12.26
C ASP A 178 -9.81 21.19 12.14
N ARG A 179 -8.57 21.19 12.62
CA ARG A 179 -7.67 20.04 12.47
C ARG A 179 -8.10 18.85 13.33
N GLU A 180 -8.64 19.08 14.52
CA GLU A 180 -9.08 18.00 15.41
C GLU A 180 -10.39 17.38 14.88
N GLU A 181 -11.31 18.18 14.34
CA GLU A 181 -12.49 17.67 13.65
C GLU A 181 -12.09 16.81 12.44
N ARG A 182 -11.18 17.31 11.59
CA ARG A 182 -10.65 16.54 10.46
C ARG A 182 -9.99 15.25 10.92
N LYS A 183 -9.25 15.27 12.04
CA LYS A 183 -8.58 14.09 12.58
C LYS A 183 -9.58 13.01 12.99
N MET A 184 -10.70 13.38 13.62
CA MET A 184 -11.76 12.43 13.96
C MET A 184 -12.43 11.85 12.71
N ILE A 185 -12.72 12.69 11.72
CA ILE A 185 -13.29 12.26 10.43
C ILE A 185 -12.36 11.28 9.71
N TYR A 186 -11.08 11.64 9.56
CA TYR A 186 -10.08 10.78 8.93
C TYR A 186 -9.79 9.52 9.73
N GLY A 187 -9.93 9.56 11.06
CA GLY A 187 -9.88 8.39 11.91
C GLY A 187 -10.96 7.37 11.56
N ARG A 188 -12.21 7.84 11.39
CA ARG A 188 -13.34 7.00 10.99
C ARG A 188 -13.19 6.43 9.58
N ILE A 189 -12.70 7.24 8.63
CA ILE A 189 -12.42 6.77 7.27
C ILE A 189 -11.40 5.62 7.29
N GLN A 190 -10.34 5.75 8.10
CA GLN A 190 -9.33 4.70 8.22
C GLN A 190 -9.88 3.40 8.80
N GLU A 191 -10.83 3.45 9.75
CA GLU A 191 -11.51 2.26 10.29
C GLU A 191 -12.32 1.54 9.22
N LEU A 192 -13.10 2.29 8.43
CA LEU A 192 -13.92 1.76 7.33
C LEU A 192 -13.04 1.11 6.26
N ILE A 193 -12.01 1.83 5.79
CA ILE A 193 -11.07 1.32 4.80
C ILE A 193 -10.32 0.09 5.32
N ALA A 194 -9.88 0.11 6.59
CA ALA A 194 -9.25 -1.05 7.20
C ALA A 194 -10.22 -2.25 7.25
N GLY A 195 -11.46 -2.07 7.69
CA GLY A 195 -12.44 -3.15 7.73
C GLY A 195 -12.80 -3.71 6.34
N ASP A 196 -12.95 -2.85 5.34
CA ASP A 196 -13.35 -3.23 3.99
C ASP A 196 -12.23 -3.94 3.21
N GLN A 197 -10.97 -3.74 3.61
CA GLN A 197 -9.77 -4.27 2.98
C GLN A 197 -9.78 -4.07 1.45
N PRO A 198 -9.96 -2.86 0.91
CA PRO A 198 -9.85 -2.62 -0.54
C PRO A 198 -8.41 -2.88 -1.00
N TYR A 199 -7.42 -2.61 -0.15
CA TYR A 199 -6.03 -3.01 -0.32
C TYR A 199 -5.61 -3.98 0.79
N CYS A 200 -4.65 -4.85 0.47
CA CYS A 200 -3.74 -5.38 1.48
C CYS A 200 -2.63 -4.34 1.71
N PHE A 201 -2.82 -3.43 2.67
CA PHE A 201 -1.78 -2.45 3.00
C PHE A 201 -0.54 -3.16 3.53
N LEU A 202 0.60 -3.03 2.84
CA LEU A 202 1.83 -3.75 3.19
C LEU A 202 2.66 -2.96 4.21
N TYR A 203 3.29 -1.88 3.77
CA TYR A 203 4.26 -1.13 4.57
C TYR A 203 4.43 0.31 4.07
N ALA A 204 4.99 1.16 4.94
CA ALA A 204 5.55 2.47 4.62
C ALA A 204 7.08 2.38 4.80
N PRO A 205 7.88 2.49 3.73
CA PRO A 205 9.34 2.45 3.84
C PRO A 205 9.89 3.76 4.44
N ASP A 206 11.01 3.65 5.16
CA ASP A 206 11.75 4.83 5.59
C ASP A 206 12.50 5.46 4.41
N SER A 207 12.65 6.79 4.42
CA SER A 207 13.48 7.49 3.44
C SER A 207 14.94 7.53 3.90
N LEU A 208 15.77 6.66 3.33
CA LEU A 208 17.21 6.60 3.61
C LEU A 208 17.99 7.43 2.60
N THR A 209 18.15 8.73 2.88
CA THR A 209 18.95 9.61 2.02
C THR A 209 20.37 9.75 2.55
N VAL A 210 21.36 9.44 1.71
CA VAL A 210 22.79 9.60 2.04
C VAL A 210 23.32 10.85 1.38
N VAL A 211 23.93 11.74 2.18
CA VAL A 211 24.58 12.96 1.70
C VAL A 211 26.03 12.99 2.16
N ALA A 212 26.93 13.48 1.32
CA ALA A 212 28.33 13.61 1.68
C ALA A 212 28.48 14.55 2.89
N SER A 213 29.31 14.15 3.87
CA SER A 213 29.47 14.84 5.16
C SER A 213 29.92 16.31 5.06
N ARG A 214 30.46 16.72 3.90
CA ARG A 214 30.84 18.11 3.62
C ARG A 214 29.67 19.06 3.43
N PHE A 215 28.49 18.57 3.07
CA PHE A 215 27.31 19.40 2.91
C PHE A 215 26.73 19.74 4.29
N ARG A 216 26.45 21.02 4.50
CA ARG A 216 25.89 21.60 5.73
C ARG A 216 24.58 22.32 5.39
N GLY A 217 23.79 22.62 6.43
CA GLY A 217 22.51 23.33 6.28
C GLY A 217 21.32 22.45 5.85
N ILE A 218 21.47 21.13 5.89
CA ILE A 218 20.41 20.18 5.52
C ILE A 218 19.40 20.09 6.67
N GLU A 219 18.13 20.36 6.38
CA GLU A 219 17.03 20.17 7.33
C GLU A 219 16.14 19.04 6.79
N PRO A 220 16.00 17.91 7.49
CA PRO A 220 15.07 16.88 7.09
C PRO A 220 13.62 17.29 7.37
N THR A 221 12.72 17.08 6.40
CA THR A 221 11.27 17.21 6.60
C THR A 221 10.53 16.03 6.00
N ARG A 222 9.22 15.95 6.27
CA ARG A 222 8.32 14.96 5.65
C ARG A 222 8.27 15.06 4.12
N ALA A 223 8.57 16.23 3.55
CA ALA A 223 8.63 16.43 2.10
C ALA A 223 9.98 16.00 1.49
N GLY A 224 10.90 15.48 2.31
CA GLY A 224 12.26 15.14 1.93
C GLY A 224 13.27 16.22 2.35
N ILE A 225 14.55 15.89 2.22
CA ILE A 225 15.64 16.78 2.61
C ILE A 225 15.81 17.97 1.65
N SER A 226 15.33 17.85 0.42
CA SER A 226 15.52 18.87 -0.62
C SER A 226 14.64 20.11 -0.43
N HIS A 227 13.73 20.15 0.55
CA HIS A 227 12.84 21.29 0.77
C HIS A 227 13.59 22.60 1.04
N ASN A 228 14.83 22.53 1.57
CA ASN A 228 15.67 23.68 1.87
C ASN A 228 17.00 23.67 1.09
N PHE A 229 17.06 23.02 -0.08
CA PHE A 229 18.32 22.82 -0.83
C PHE A 229 19.10 24.11 -1.13
N LEU A 230 18.41 25.25 -1.29
CA LEU A 230 19.04 26.57 -1.50
C LEU A 230 19.86 27.06 -0.30
N LYS A 231 19.63 26.50 0.90
CA LYS A 231 20.39 26.79 2.12
C LYS A 231 21.58 25.86 2.31
N TRP A 232 21.73 24.85 1.44
CA TRP A 232 22.82 23.90 1.56
C TRP A 232 24.13 24.56 1.13
N TYR A 233 25.20 24.31 1.87
CA TYR A 233 26.50 24.86 1.55
C TYR A 233 27.62 23.86 1.85
N VAL A 234 28.77 24.08 1.24
CA VAL A 234 30.03 23.40 1.58
C VAL A 234 30.93 24.46 2.21
N PRO A 235 31.38 24.27 3.47
CA PRO A 235 32.39 25.14 4.08
C PRO A 235 33.62 25.31 3.17
N GLU A 236 34.23 26.51 3.15
CA GLU A 236 35.32 26.83 2.21
C GLU A 236 36.49 25.86 2.26
N ASP A 237 36.82 25.36 3.46
CA ASP A 237 37.86 24.37 3.74
C ASP A 237 37.55 22.97 3.17
N LEU A 238 36.28 22.70 2.83
CA LEU A 238 35.80 21.42 2.30
C LEU A 238 35.49 21.46 0.78
N ILE A 239 35.75 22.59 0.11
CA ILE A 239 35.57 22.75 -1.34
C ILE A 239 36.70 22.01 -2.08
N LYS A 240 36.34 21.02 -2.90
CA LYS A 240 37.31 20.16 -3.63
C LYS A 240 37.86 20.78 -4.92
N TYR A 241 37.09 21.63 -5.58
CA TYR A 241 37.43 22.22 -6.86
C TYR A 241 37.15 23.72 -6.76
N LYS A 242 38.22 24.52 -6.84
CA LYS A 242 38.18 25.98 -6.92
C LYS A 242 38.38 26.40 -8.38
#